data_AF-A0A538E7G4-F1
#
_entry.id   AF-A0A538E7G4-F1
#
_cell.length_a   1.000
_cell.length_b   1.000
_cell.length_c   1.000
_cell.angle_alpha   90.00
_cell.angle_beta   90.00
_cell.angle_gamma   90.00
#
_symmetry.space_group_name_H-M   'P 1'
#
loop_
_entity.id
_entity.type
_entity.pdbx_description
1 polymer ?
#
loop_
_entity_poly.entity_id
_entity_poly.type
_entity_poly.pdbx_seq_one_letter_code
_entity_poly.pdbx_strand_id
1 'polypeptide(L)'
;MARRLLWASLALAPLTLLLDVLVHPGKVVLFVLAAVALIPLAWLIGESTEHAAEHTGARIGGLLNASFGNAPELIIALVAVGDSLPNVVRGSMAGSIVSNILLVLGAGMLLGPDDAELDLRSLGVQLGLVAIAVVLLLIPSIPGWHGDPDRHSLAVLSIGPAVALLALYLVTTTIGLRRISLPDEQADGGWSLRTSLAVLAVATVLTALISKVLVHSLEAFAHAAHLTEFFIAIVIVAIVGNAAEHGGAVVIARRGKMKLATEIAISSSAQVGLLVVPGVMLLSFAFAHPLTLAFRPVELAAMGAAAAFVAVVIRDGRSRRWEGALLVAVYAAMVIAFLFAGDRGG
;
A
#
# COMPACT_ATOMS: atom_id res chain seq x y z
N MET A 1 -1.10 -22.96 12.42
CA MET A 1 -0.64 -23.43 11.09
C MET A 1 -0.21 -22.25 10.20
N ALA A 2 -1.05 -21.23 9.97
CA ALA A 2 -0.70 -20.06 9.15
C ALA A 2 0.57 -19.30 9.58
N ARG A 3 0.75 -19.01 10.87
CA ARG A 3 1.97 -18.32 11.36
C ARG A 3 3.26 -19.10 11.07
N ARG A 4 3.25 -20.43 11.21
CA ARG A 4 4.40 -21.29 10.88
C ARG A 4 4.73 -21.28 9.39
N LEU A 5 3.72 -21.23 8.52
CA LEU A 5 3.91 -21.10 7.07
C LEU A 5 4.50 -19.74 6.70
N LEU A 6 4.05 -18.65 7.35
CA LEU A 6 4.63 -17.31 7.15
C LEU A 6 6.11 -17.28 7.56
N TRP A 7 6.45 -17.83 8.73
CA TRP A 7 7.84 -17.96 9.17
C TRP A 7 8.70 -18.80 8.22
N ALA A 8 8.16 -19.91 7.70
CA ALA A 8 8.86 -20.71 6.71
C ALA A 8 9.06 -19.96 5.39
N SER A 9 8.08 -19.17 4.96
CA SER A 9 8.16 -18.39 3.73
C SER A 9 9.14 -17.22 3.79
N LEU A 10 9.61 -16.80 4.97
CA LEU A 10 10.70 -15.83 5.08
C LEU A 10 12.01 -16.34 4.49
N ALA A 11 12.20 -17.67 4.40
CA ALA A 11 13.35 -18.26 3.71
C ALA A 11 13.34 -17.99 2.20
N LEU A 12 12.21 -17.58 1.62
CA LEU A 12 12.12 -17.24 0.20
C LEU A 12 12.99 -16.03 -0.13
N ALA A 13 13.08 -15.02 0.74
CA ALA A 13 13.91 -13.85 0.48
C ALA A 13 15.42 -14.20 0.29
N PRO A 14 16.11 -14.82 1.27
CA PRO A 14 17.50 -15.21 1.07
C PRO A 14 17.66 -16.24 -0.05
N LEU A 15 16.69 -17.13 -0.27
CA LEU A 15 16.72 -18.07 -1.39
C LEU A 15 16.67 -17.36 -2.74
N THR A 16 15.78 -16.38 -2.91
CA THR A 16 15.69 -15.58 -4.15
C THR A 16 16.99 -14.86 -4.43
N LEU A 17 17.61 -14.24 -3.42
CA LEU A 17 18.92 -13.58 -3.57
C LEU A 17 20.02 -14.57 -3.94
N LEU A 18 20.03 -15.75 -3.31
CA LEU A 18 21.02 -16.79 -3.59
C LEU A 18 20.85 -17.38 -4.99
N LEU A 19 19.61 -17.57 -5.45
CA LEU A 19 19.30 -18.02 -6.80
C LEU A 19 19.70 -16.98 -7.86
N ASP A 20 19.45 -15.70 -7.58
CA ASP A 20 19.88 -14.59 -8.46
C ASP A 20 21.39 -14.60 -8.67
N VAL A 21 22.16 -14.76 -7.58
CA VAL A 21 23.63 -14.73 -7.63
C VAL A 21 24.25 -16.04 -8.16
N LEU A 22 23.70 -17.20 -7.83
CA LEU A 22 24.35 -18.49 -8.13
C LEU A 22 23.82 -19.15 -9.41
N VAL A 23 22.51 -19.08 -9.64
CA VAL A 23 21.84 -19.91 -10.66
C VAL A 23 21.40 -19.08 -11.88
N HIS A 24 21.12 -17.78 -11.69
CA HIS A 24 20.62 -16.89 -12.73
C HIS A 24 19.40 -17.47 -13.49
N PRO A 25 18.30 -17.86 -12.81
CA PRO A 25 17.20 -18.65 -13.38
C PRO A 25 16.30 -17.91 -14.40
N GLY A 26 16.73 -16.73 -14.88
CA GLY A 26 16.00 -15.87 -15.79
C GLY A 26 15.10 -14.86 -15.06
N LYS A 27 14.92 -13.68 -15.67
CA LYS A 27 14.21 -12.55 -15.05
C LYS A 27 12.74 -12.86 -14.72
N VAL A 28 12.04 -13.62 -15.54
CA VAL A 28 10.62 -14.00 -15.29
C VAL A 28 10.49 -14.78 -13.97
N VAL A 29 11.37 -15.75 -13.73
CA VAL A 29 11.38 -16.54 -12.50
C VAL A 29 11.75 -15.67 -11.30
N LEU A 30 12.76 -14.81 -11.46
CA LEU A 30 13.18 -13.86 -10.42
C LEU A 30 12.06 -12.89 -10.03
N PHE A 31 11.27 -12.41 -10.99
CA PHE A 31 10.11 -11.56 -10.72
C PHE A 31 9.09 -12.26 -9.83
N VAL A 32 8.70 -13.50 -10.19
CA VAL A 32 7.73 -14.28 -9.41
C VAL A 32 8.27 -14.58 -8.01
N LEU A 33 9.53 -15.00 -7.90
CA LEU A 33 10.16 -15.29 -6.62
C LEU A 33 10.28 -14.04 -5.73
N ALA A 34 10.64 -12.89 -6.31
CA ALA A 34 10.71 -11.62 -5.59
C ALA A 34 9.33 -11.16 -5.11
N ALA A 35 8.31 -11.22 -5.98
CA ALA A 35 6.95 -10.87 -5.64
C ALA A 35 6.41 -11.72 -4.47
N VAL A 36 6.63 -13.03 -4.50
CA VAL A 36 6.19 -13.93 -3.42
C VAL A 36 7.02 -13.73 -2.14
N ALA A 37 8.33 -13.45 -2.26
CA ALA A 37 9.19 -13.22 -1.10
C ALA A 37 8.89 -11.91 -0.35
N LEU A 38 8.35 -10.90 -1.03
CA LEU A 38 7.96 -9.63 -0.41
C LEU A 38 6.75 -9.75 0.51
N ILE A 39 5.82 -10.67 0.24
CA ILE A 39 4.61 -10.88 1.05
C ILE A 39 4.94 -11.19 2.53
N PRO A 40 5.75 -12.21 2.86
CA PRO A 40 6.09 -12.49 4.26
C PRO A 40 7.02 -11.44 4.87
N LEU A 41 7.83 -10.74 4.07
CA LEU A 41 8.66 -9.63 4.56
C LEU A 41 7.82 -8.43 4.98
N ALA A 42 6.79 -8.07 4.20
CA ALA A 42 5.82 -7.04 4.57
C ALA A 42 5.13 -7.39 5.89
N TRP A 43 4.76 -8.67 6.07
CA TRP A 43 4.16 -9.14 7.32
C TRP A 43 5.13 -9.03 8.50
N LEU A 44 6.40 -9.39 8.30
CA LEU A 44 7.42 -9.30 9.34
C LEU A 44 7.69 -7.84 9.75
N ILE A 45 7.69 -6.91 8.80
CA ILE A 45 7.79 -5.47 9.07
C ILE A 45 6.61 -5.02 9.94
N GLY A 46 5.37 -5.34 9.55
CA GLY A 46 4.17 -5.02 10.33
C GLY A 46 4.21 -5.57 11.76
N GLU A 47 4.49 -6.86 11.93
CA GLU A 47 4.58 -7.51 13.25
C GLU A 47 5.69 -6.91 14.13
N SER A 48 6.87 -6.66 13.55
CA SER A 48 7.98 -6.04 14.28
C SER A 48 7.70 -4.60 14.69
N THR A 49 6.94 -3.87 13.88
CA THR A 49 6.49 -2.51 14.17
C THR A 49 5.49 -2.49 15.30
N GLU A 50 4.53 -3.41 15.30
CA GLU A 50 3.54 -3.55 16.38
C GLU A 50 4.23 -3.83 17.73
N HIS A 51 5.15 -4.81 17.77
CA HIS A 51 5.93 -5.08 18.98
C HIS A 51 6.85 -3.93 19.42
N ALA A 52 7.40 -3.15 18.48
CA ALA A 52 8.16 -1.95 18.84
C ALA A 52 7.26 -0.83 19.40
N ALA A 53 6.04 -0.70 18.87
CA ALA A 53 5.06 0.28 19.30
C ALA A 53 4.58 0.03 20.73
N GLU A 54 4.41 -1.24 21.13
CA GLU A 54 4.06 -1.66 22.50
C GLU A 54 5.05 -1.14 23.56
N HIS A 55 6.32 -0.94 23.19
CA HIS A 55 7.39 -0.54 24.11
C HIS A 55 7.67 0.97 24.17
N THR A 56 7.08 1.75 23.26
CA THR A 56 7.44 3.18 23.06
C THR A 56 6.34 4.14 23.53
N GLY A 57 5.25 3.62 24.08
CA GLY A 57 4.09 4.37 24.55
C GLY A 57 3.18 4.82 23.41
N ALA A 58 1.91 5.10 23.72
CA ALA A 58 0.84 5.27 22.73
C ALA A 58 1.16 6.29 21.61
N ARG A 59 1.82 7.41 21.93
CA ARG A 59 2.11 8.47 20.96
C ARG A 59 3.23 8.08 19.99
N ILE A 60 4.36 7.57 20.50
CA ILE A 60 5.50 7.18 19.65
C ILE A 60 5.16 5.87 18.93
N GLY A 61 4.55 4.91 19.62
CA GLY A 61 4.11 3.66 19.02
C GLY A 61 3.10 3.85 17.90
N GLY A 62 2.15 4.79 18.07
CA GLY A 62 1.22 5.15 17.00
C GLY A 62 1.90 5.77 15.78
N LEU A 63 2.92 6.62 15.98
CA LEU A 63 3.72 7.17 14.87
C LEU A 63 4.59 6.10 14.20
N LEU A 64 5.19 5.20 14.97
CA LEU A 64 5.96 4.06 14.44
C LEU A 64 5.07 3.18 13.57
N ASN A 65 3.89 2.80 14.08
CA ASN A 65 2.94 1.99 13.33
C ASN A 65 2.47 2.67 12.05
N ALA A 66 2.14 3.95 12.13
CA ALA A 66 1.66 4.68 10.97
C ALA A 66 2.77 4.91 9.91
N SER A 67 4.05 4.94 10.31
CA SER A 67 5.20 5.10 9.40
C SER A 67 5.68 3.77 8.80
N PHE A 68 5.97 2.79 9.66
CA PHE A 68 6.56 1.51 9.26
C PHE A 68 5.52 0.48 8.79
N GLY A 69 4.24 0.66 9.11
CA GLY A 69 3.16 -0.16 8.55
C GLY A 69 3.13 -0.10 7.02
N ASN A 70 3.40 1.08 6.45
CA ASN A 70 3.47 1.32 5.00
C ASN A 70 4.92 1.29 4.46
N ALA A 71 5.88 0.76 5.23
CA ALA A 71 7.27 0.72 4.79
C ALA A 71 7.49 -0.17 3.54
N PRO A 72 6.84 -1.34 3.37
CA PRO A 72 7.01 -2.15 2.16
C PRO A 72 6.73 -1.36 0.87
N GLU A 73 5.63 -0.63 0.84
CA GLU A 73 5.20 0.22 -0.28
C GLU A 73 6.19 1.35 -0.51
N LEU A 74 6.59 2.04 0.57
CA LEU A 74 7.58 3.11 0.52
C LEU A 74 8.92 2.61 -0.05
N ILE A 75 9.39 1.45 0.40
CA ILE A 75 10.66 0.85 -0.02
C ILE A 75 10.60 0.45 -1.50
N ILE A 76 9.56 -0.29 -1.91
CA ILE A 76 9.38 -0.71 -3.31
C ILE A 76 9.33 0.54 -4.22
N ALA A 77 8.59 1.56 -3.82
CA ALA A 77 8.48 2.81 -4.57
C ALA A 77 9.81 3.57 -4.66
N LEU A 78 10.57 3.71 -3.56
CA LEU A 78 11.86 4.39 -3.58
C LEU A 78 12.91 3.65 -4.41
N VAL A 79 12.90 2.31 -4.40
CA VAL A 79 13.75 1.51 -5.28
C VAL A 79 13.37 1.76 -6.75
N ALA A 80 12.08 1.77 -7.09
CA ALA A 80 11.64 2.08 -8.44
C ALA A 80 11.94 3.54 -8.87
N VAL A 81 11.92 4.50 -7.94
CA VAL A 81 12.42 5.87 -8.19
C VAL A 81 13.92 5.84 -8.52
N GLY A 82 14.71 5.08 -7.77
CA GLY A 82 16.15 4.92 -8.01
C GLY A 82 16.47 4.36 -9.39
N ASP A 83 15.64 3.46 -9.90
CA ASP A 83 15.76 2.88 -11.24
C ASP A 83 15.05 3.72 -12.33
N SER A 84 14.59 4.93 -11.99
CA SER A 84 13.94 5.87 -12.92
C SER A 84 12.65 5.32 -13.57
N LEU A 85 11.82 4.63 -12.80
CA LEU A 85 10.55 4.04 -13.24
C LEU A 85 9.33 4.75 -12.63
N PRO A 86 9.08 6.03 -12.95
CA PRO A 86 8.03 6.83 -12.32
C PRO A 86 6.61 6.30 -12.60
N ASN A 87 6.42 5.57 -13.71
CA ASN A 87 5.15 4.91 -14.02
C ASN A 87 4.86 3.73 -13.10
N VAL A 88 5.87 2.95 -12.73
CA VAL A 88 5.74 1.85 -11.77
C VAL A 88 5.41 2.40 -10.38
N VAL A 89 6.05 3.51 -10.01
CA VAL A 89 5.81 4.18 -8.72
C VAL A 89 4.38 4.69 -8.61
N ARG A 90 3.90 5.49 -9.57
CA ARG A 90 2.52 6.01 -9.57
C ARG A 90 1.48 4.89 -9.67
N GLY A 91 1.71 3.93 -10.56
CA GLY A 91 0.82 2.78 -10.74
C GLY A 91 0.65 1.99 -9.45
N SER A 92 1.75 1.61 -8.79
CA SER A 92 1.69 0.85 -7.54
C SER A 92 1.01 1.61 -6.39
N MET A 93 1.21 2.92 -6.26
CA MET A 93 0.52 3.74 -5.26
C MET A 93 -0.99 3.85 -5.52
N ALA A 94 -1.40 4.12 -6.76
CA ALA A 94 -2.81 4.19 -7.13
C ALA A 94 -3.48 2.83 -6.93
N GLY A 95 -2.80 1.75 -7.33
CA GLY A 95 -3.23 0.37 -7.17
C GLY A 95 -3.38 -0.03 -5.70
N SER A 96 -2.46 0.43 -4.85
CA SER A 96 -2.50 0.19 -3.41
C SER A 96 -3.78 0.81 -2.81
N ILE A 97 -4.08 2.08 -3.13
CA ILE A 97 -5.31 2.76 -2.68
C ILE A 97 -6.56 2.03 -3.15
N VAL A 98 -6.62 1.66 -4.44
CA VAL A 98 -7.78 1.00 -5.06
C VAL A 98 -7.99 -0.42 -4.50
N SER A 99 -6.92 -1.21 -4.37
CA SER A 99 -6.99 -2.58 -3.84
C SER A 99 -7.43 -2.61 -2.38
N ASN A 100 -6.94 -1.70 -1.55
CA ASN A 100 -7.34 -1.59 -0.15
C ASN A 100 -8.84 -1.26 0.00
N ILE A 101 -9.34 -0.27 -0.73
CA ILE A 101 -10.74 0.17 -0.66
C ILE A 101 -11.69 -0.87 -1.25
N LEU A 102 -11.33 -1.56 -2.34
CA LEU A 102 -12.24 -2.47 -3.03
C LEU A 102 -11.97 -3.94 -2.72
N LEU A 103 -10.75 -4.41 -2.97
CA LEU A 103 -10.40 -5.82 -2.83
C LEU A 103 -10.35 -6.24 -1.37
N VAL A 104 -9.63 -5.53 -0.52
CA VAL A 104 -9.44 -5.92 0.89
C VAL A 104 -10.72 -5.74 1.68
N LEU A 105 -11.34 -4.56 1.58
CA LEU A 105 -12.62 -4.29 2.21
C LEU A 105 -13.68 -5.28 1.71
N GLY A 106 -13.77 -5.49 0.39
CA GLY A 106 -14.71 -6.42 -0.22
C GLY A 106 -14.52 -7.86 0.24
N ALA A 107 -13.27 -8.35 0.27
CA ALA A 107 -12.93 -9.66 0.79
C ALA A 107 -13.24 -9.79 2.29
N GLY A 108 -12.97 -8.74 3.08
CA GLY A 108 -13.31 -8.66 4.50
C GLY A 108 -14.81 -8.79 4.74
N MET A 109 -15.63 -8.01 4.03
CA MET A 109 -17.10 -8.05 4.11
C MET A 109 -17.66 -9.38 3.60
N LEU A 110 -17.10 -9.94 2.52
CA LEU A 110 -17.54 -11.21 1.93
C LEU A 110 -17.27 -12.40 2.85
N LEU A 111 -16.12 -12.41 3.52
CA LEU A 111 -15.66 -13.53 4.36
C LEU A 111 -16.00 -13.36 5.85
N GLY A 112 -16.42 -12.17 6.26
CA GLY A 112 -16.80 -11.87 7.63
C GLY A 112 -18.23 -12.30 8.00
N PRO A 113 -18.67 -11.96 9.23
CA PRO A 113 -20.07 -12.08 9.63
C PRO A 113 -20.96 -11.21 8.74
N ASP A 114 -22.13 -11.73 8.40
CA ASP A 114 -23.16 -10.96 7.72
C ASP A 114 -23.86 -10.05 8.75
N ASP A 115 -24.31 -8.88 8.29
CA ASP A 115 -25.05 -7.88 9.07
C ASP A 115 -24.31 -7.29 10.28
N ALA A 116 -22.97 -7.20 10.23
CA ALA A 116 -22.18 -6.61 11.31
C ALA A 116 -22.07 -5.08 11.20
N GLU A 117 -22.16 -4.39 12.33
CA GLU A 117 -22.08 -2.92 12.40
C GLU A 117 -20.72 -2.37 11.97
N LEU A 118 -20.74 -1.20 11.33
CA LEU A 118 -19.59 -0.43 10.88
C LEU A 118 -19.51 0.91 11.62
N ASP A 119 -18.30 1.48 11.72
CA ASP A 119 -18.11 2.86 12.23
C ASP A 119 -18.13 3.86 11.06
N LEU A 120 -19.33 4.26 10.65
CA LEU A 120 -19.52 5.20 9.54
C LEU A 120 -18.79 6.53 9.71
N ARG A 121 -18.64 6.99 10.96
CA ARG A 121 -17.97 8.26 11.23
C ARG A 121 -16.49 8.15 10.92
N SER A 122 -15.85 7.07 11.38
CA SER A 122 -14.42 6.86 11.11
C SER A 122 -14.16 6.57 9.63
N LEU A 123 -14.93 5.64 9.05
CA LEU A 123 -14.79 5.28 7.63
C LEU A 123 -15.06 6.48 6.71
N GLY A 124 -16.06 7.31 7.02
CA GLY A 124 -16.37 8.52 6.27
C GLY A 124 -15.25 9.56 6.28
N VAL A 125 -14.56 9.74 7.42
CA VAL A 125 -13.38 10.60 7.49
C VAL A 125 -12.27 10.06 6.59
N GLN A 126 -11.96 8.77 6.66
CA GLN A 126 -10.89 8.17 5.87
C GLN A 126 -11.15 8.21 4.37
N LEU A 127 -12.38 7.90 3.93
CA LEU A 127 -12.79 8.05 2.52
C LEU A 127 -12.72 9.51 2.07
N GLY A 128 -13.10 10.45 2.93
CA GLY A 128 -12.94 11.88 2.68
C GLY A 128 -11.48 12.30 2.50
N LEU A 129 -10.56 11.74 3.29
CA LEU A 129 -9.12 11.97 3.12
C LEU A 129 -8.61 11.44 1.78
N VAL A 130 -9.04 10.25 1.37
CA VAL A 130 -8.71 9.71 0.02
C VAL A 130 -9.25 10.63 -1.08
N ALA A 131 -10.49 11.13 -0.94
CA ALA A 131 -11.05 12.08 -1.89
C ALA A 131 -10.24 13.40 -1.95
N ILE A 132 -9.81 13.94 -0.80
CA ILE A 132 -8.91 15.10 -0.74
C ILE A 132 -7.58 14.79 -1.42
N ALA A 133 -7.03 13.59 -1.23
CA ALA A 133 -5.82 13.16 -1.91
C ALA A 133 -5.98 13.21 -3.43
N VAL A 134 -7.04 12.62 -3.97
CA VAL A 134 -7.34 12.67 -5.42
C VAL A 134 -7.45 14.12 -5.92
N VAL A 135 -8.13 15.00 -5.16
CA VAL A 135 -8.27 16.42 -5.53
C VAL A 135 -6.93 17.15 -5.56
N LEU A 136 -6.06 16.95 -4.56
CA LEU A 136 -4.74 17.58 -4.52
C LEU A 136 -3.81 17.02 -5.60
N LEU A 137 -3.92 15.72 -5.91
CA LEU A 137 -3.15 15.08 -6.98
C LEU A 137 -3.58 15.53 -8.39
N LEU A 138 -4.79 16.03 -8.58
CA LEU A 138 -5.21 16.65 -9.85
C LEU A 138 -4.37 17.88 -10.22
N ILE A 139 -3.87 18.63 -9.24
CA ILE A 139 -3.11 19.87 -9.45
C ILE A 139 -1.87 19.65 -10.34
N PRO A 140 -0.96 18.70 -10.04
CA PRO A 140 0.16 18.37 -10.92
C PRO A 140 -0.22 17.43 -12.08
N SER A 141 -1.31 16.66 -11.94
CA SER A 141 -1.72 15.68 -12.95
C SER A 141 -2.32 16.30 -14.20
N ILE A 142 -3.21 17.29 -14.08
CA ILE A 142 -3.86 17.93 -15.24
C ILE A 142 -2.82 18.55 -16.20
N PRO A 143 -1.83 19.32 -15.72
CA PRO A 143 -0.76 19.81 -16.59
C PRO A 143 0.16 18.70 -17.13
N GLY A 144 0.24 17.56 -16.43
CA GLY A 144 1.00 16.37 -16.84
C GLY A 144 0.28 15.45 -17.83
N TRP A 145 -1.00 15.71 -18.15
CA TRP A 145 -1.68 14.99 -19.23
C TRP A 145 -1.28 15.49 -20.61
N HIS A 146 -0.65 16.66 -20.69
CA HIS A 146 -0.18 17.25 -21.93
C HIS A 146 1.35 17.42 -21.88
N GLY A 147 2.03 16.92 -22.92
CA GLY A 147 3.50 16.94 -23.01
C GLY A 147 4.15 15.90 -22.10
N ASP A 148 5.41 16.14 -21.72
CA ASP A 148 6.18 15.24 -20.87
C ASP A 148 5.66 15.27 -19.41
N PRO A 149 5.14 14.14 -18.87
CA PRO A 149 4.64 14.06 -17.50
C PRO A 149 5.76 14.00 -16.45
N ASP A 150 7.00 13.72 -16.84
CA ASP A 150 8.13 13.50 -15.94
C ASP A 150 9.11 14.71 -15.93
N ARG A 151 8.71 15.81 -16.57
CA ARG A 151 9.48 17.06 -16.58
C ARG A 151 9.67 17.65 -15.19
N HIS A 152 10.86 18.21 -14.94
CA HIS A 152 11.25 18.76 -13.64
C HIS A 152 10.30 19.85 -13.10
N SER A 153 9.69 20.66 -13.96
CA SER A 153 8.73 21.69 -13.54
C SER A 153 7.47 21.10 -12.89
N LEU A 154 7.04 19.89 -13.28
CA LEU A 154 5.94 19.17 -12.63
C LEU A 154 6.37 18.56 -11.29
N ALA A 155 7.63 18.15 -11.15
CA ALA A 155 8.17 17.70 -9.86
C ALA A 155 8.14 18.84 -8.83
N VAL A 156 8.59 20.05 -9.23
CA VAL A 156 8.52 21.24 -8.37
C VAL A 156 7.07 21.62 -8.05
N LEU A 157 6.17 21.59 -9.05
CA LEU A 157 4.74 21.83 -8.82
C LEU A 157 4.12 20.82 -7.84
N SER A 158 4.60 19.58 -7.84
CA SER A 158 4.12 18.51 -6.98
C SER A 158 4.49 18.71 -5.49
N ILE A 159 5.46 19.57 -5.16
CA ILE A 159 5.89 19.83 -3.78
C ILE A 159 4.73 20.40 -2.95
N GLY A 160 4.00 21.38 -3.48
CA GLY A 160 2.89 22.03 -2.76
C GLY A 160 1.80 21.04 -2.33
N PRO A 161 1.20 20.28 -3.27
CA PRO A 161 0.28 19.20 -2.96
C PRO A 161 0.87 18.15 -2.01
N ALA A 162 2.13 17.76 -2.18
CA ALA A 162 2.77 16.76 -1.32
C ALA A 162 2.88 17.24 0.13
N VAL A 163 3.32 18.48 0.35
CA VAL A 163 3.40 19.10 1.68
C VAL A 163 2.01 19.24 2.29
N ALA A 164 1.00 19.62 1.51
CA ALA A 164 -0.38 19.73 2.00
C ALA A 164 -0.94 18.37 2.45
N LEU A 165 -0.67 17.30 1.70
CA LEU A 165 -1.08 15.93 2.04
C LEU A 165 -0.40 15.43 3.31
N LEU A 166 0.91 15.63 3.46
CA LEU A 166 1.64 15.28 4.68
C LEU A 166 1.19 16.11 5.88
N ALA A 167 0.91 17.40 5.69
CA ALA A 167 0.38 18.23 6.77
C ALA A 167 -0.99 17.70 7.23
N LEU A 168 -1.87 17.34 6.30
CA LEU A 168 -3.16 16.73 6.60
C LEU A 168 -3.00 15.40 7.34
N TYR A 169 -2.09 14.54 6.89
CA TYR A 169 -1.72 13.30 7.58
C TYR A 169 -1.29 13.53 9.03
N LEU A 170 -0.37 14.48 9.25
CA LEU A 170 0.15 14.78 10.57
C LEU A 170 -0.95 15.32 11.49
N VAL A 171 -1.82 16.19 10.97
CA VAL A 171 -2.96 16.73 11.72
C VAL A 171 -3.93 15.62 12.12
N THR A 172 -4.37 14.78 11.17
CA THR A 172 -5.35 13.72 11.47
C THR A 172 -4.77 12.64 12.38
N THR A 173 -3.53 12.22 12.15
CA THR A 173 -2.81 11.27 13.01
C THR A 173 -2.65 11.84 14.42
N THR A 174 -2.22 13.10 14.56
CA THR A 174 -2.05 13.72 15.88
C THR A 174 -3.38 13.86 16.63
N ILE A 175 -4.46 14.23 15.94
CA ILE A 175 -5.80 14.29 16.55
C ILE A 175 -6.28 12.89 16.96
N GLY A 176 -6.03 11.88 16.12
CA GLY A 176 -6.34 10.48 16.41
C GLY A 176 -5.62 9.99 17.66
N LEU A 177 -4.29 10.20 17.74
CA LEU A 177 -3.47 9.81 18.88
C LEU A 177 -3.88 10.51 20.19
N ARG A 178 -4.43 11.73 20.12
CA ARG A 178 -4.96 12.45 21.31
C ARG A 178 -6.29 11.90 21.81
N ARG A 179 -7.04 11.17 20.98
CA ARG A 179 -8.32 10.55 21.36
C ARG A 179 -8.15 9.15 21.94
N ILE A 180 -6.97 8.54 21.79
CA ILE A 180 -6.64 7.27 22.42
C ILE A 180 -6.33 7.54 23.90
N SER A 181 -7.36 7.42 24.73
CA SER A 181 -7.19 7.16 26.16
C SER A 181 -7.21 5.65 26.35
N LEU A 182 -6.07 5.01 26.63
CA LEU A 182 -6.05 3.59 26.99
C LEU A 182 -5.24 3.33 28.26
N PRO A 183 -5.72 2.44 29.15
CA PRO A 183 -4.99 1.97 30.32
C PRO A 183 -3.72 1.21 29.90
N ASP A 184 -2.71 1.21 30.78
CA ASP A 184 -1.51 0.37 30.71
C ASP A 184 -1.91 -1.13 30.78
N GLU A 185 -2.41 -1.72 29.69
CA GLU A 185 -2.26 -3.17 29.51
C GLU A 185 -0.86 -3.41 28.96
N GLN A 186 0.08 -3.65 29.87
CA GLN A 186 1.37 -4.25 29.53
C GLN A 186 1.07 -5.60 28.87
N ALA A 187 1.34 -5.70 27.57
CA ALA A 187 1.24 -6.96 26.85
C ALA A 187 2.34 -7.90 27.37
N ASP A 188 2.02 -8.72 28.36
CA ASP A 188 2.86 -9.81 28.83
C ASP A 188 3.06 -10.82 27.67
N GLY A 189 4.27 -10.87 27.12
CA GLY A 189 4.70 -11.89 26.15
C GLY A 189 5.17 -11.42 24.76
N GLY A 190 5.36 -10.11 24.55
CA GLY A 190 5.89 -9.54 23.30
C GLY A 190 7.41 -9.67 23.11
N TRP A 191 7.90 -9.38 21.90
CA TRP A 191 9.34 -9.28 21.63
C TRP A 191 9.96 -8.10 22.38
N SER A 192 11.18 -8.26 22.92
CA SER A 192 11.89 -7.12 23.50
C SER A 192 12.08 -6.01 22.46
N LEU A 193 12.05 -4.74 22.87
CA LEU A 193 12.28 -3.60 21.96
C LEU A 193 13.52 -3.77 21.07
N ARG A 194 14.62 -4.32 21.61
CA ARG A 194 15.84 -4.57 20.85
C ARG A 194 15.63 -5.62 19.76
N THR A 195 14.91 -6.70 20.07
CA THR A 195 14.54 -7.74 19.10
C THR A 195 13.64 -7.16 18.02
N SER A 196 12.61 -6.40 18.39
CA SER A 196 11.68 -5.78 17.44
C SER A 196 12.40 -4.85 16.47
N LEU A 197 13.27 -3.97 16.97
CA LEU A 197 14.06 -3.06 16.13
C LEU A 197 15.08 -3.81 15.25
N ALA A 198 15.73 -4.86 15.77
CA ALA A 198 16.67 -5.66 14.99
C ALA A 198 15.98 -6.41 13.85
N VAL A 199 14.83 -7.04 14.13
CA VAL A 199 14.03 -7.73 13.12
C VAL A 199 13.48 -6.74 12.09
N LEU A 200 12.97 -5.59 12.52
CA LEU A 200 12.49 -4.53 11.64
C LEU A 200 13.60 -4.06 10.68
N ALA A 201 14.81 -3.82 11.20
CA ALA A 201 15.95 -3.40 10.39
C ALA A 201 16.36 -4.46 9.36
N VAL A 202 16.45 -5.73 9.77
CA VAL A 202 16.79 -6.84 8.87
C VAL A 202 15.71 -7.01 7.79
N ALA A 203 14.43 -7.00 8.18
CA ALA A 203 13.32 -7.12 7.25
C ALA A 203 13.29 -5.96 6.25
N THR A 204 13.53 -4.73 6.71
CA THR A 204 13.63 -3.53 5.85
C THR A 204 14.74 -3.67 4.80
N VAL A 205 15.94 -4.11 5.21
CA VAL A 205 17.06 -4.32 4.29
C VAL A 205 16.76 -5.42 3.27
N LEU A 206 16.22 -6.57 3.73
CA LEU A 206 15.84 -7.66 2.83
C LEU A 206 14.74 -7.24 1.85
N THR A 207 13.74 -6.49 2.31
CA THR A 207 12.69 -5.92 1.44
C THR A 207 13.31 -5.02 0.37
N ALA A 208 14.25 -4.15 0.72
CA ALA A 208 14.92 -3.28 -0.26
C ALA A 208 15.72 -4.09 -1.30
N LEU A 209 16.47 -5.12 -0.88
CA LEU A 209 17.23 -5.99 -1.77
C LEU A 209 16.31 -6.78 -2.72
N ILE A 210 15.23 -7.36 -2.20
CA ILE A 210 14.26 -8.09 -3.02
C ILE A 210 13.47 -7.15 -3.94
N SER A 211 13.15 -5.93 -3.49
CA SER A 211 12.49 -4.92 -4.31
C SER A 211 13.35 -4.56 -5.52
N LYS A 212 14.68 -4.51 -5.37
CA LYS A 212 15.60 -4.30 -6.50
C LYS A 212 15.53 -5.45 -7.52
N VAL A 213 15.48 -6.70 -7.05
CA VAL A 213 15.28 -7.86 -7.92
C VAL A 213 13.93 -7.77 -8.64
N LEU A 214 12.85 -7.42 -7.92
CA LEU A 214 11.51 -7.25 -8.48
C LEU A 214 11.50 -6.20 -9.60
N VAL A 215 12.04 -5.00 -9.32
CA VAL A 215 12.03 -3.87 -10.25
C VAL A 215 12.86 -4.17 -11.51
N HIS A 216 14.08 -4.70 -11.35
CA HIS A 216 14.94 -5.05 -12.50
C HIS A 216 14.42 -6.20 -13.37
N SER A 217 13.50 -7.02 -12.86
CA SER A 217 12.89 -8.14 -13.57
C SER A 217 11.51 -7.83 -14.13
N LEU A 218 10.93 -6.67 -13.78
CA LEU A 218 9.57 -6.26 -14.13
C LEU A 218 9.34 -6.23 -15.64
N GLU A 219 10.18 -5.55 -16.40
CA GLU A 219 10.06 -5.41 -17.86
C GLU A 219 10.07 -6.77 -18.57
N ALA A 220 10.97 -7.66 -18.15
CA ALA A 220 11.06 -9.00 -18.74
C ALA A 220 9.82 -9.86 -18.43
N PHE A 221 9.26 -9.72 -17.22
CA PHE A 221 8.00 -10.36 -16.87
C PHE A 221 6.83 -9.78 -17.68
N ALA A 222 6.79 -8.45 -17.83
CA ALA A 222 5.80 -7.74 -18.65
C ALA A 222 5.77 -8.27 -20.08
N HIS A 223 6.94 -8.32 -20.73
CA HIS A 223 7.08 -8.82 -22.09
C HIS A 223 6.67 -10.30 -22.20
N ALA A 224 7.11 -11.15 -21.27
CA ALA A 224 6.80 -12.59 -21.30
C ALA A 224 5.31 -12.89 -21.04
N ALA A 225 4.65 -12.10 -20.20
CA ALA A 225 3.24 -12.26 -19.87
C ALA A 225 2.31 -11.52 -20.85
N HIS A 226 2.84 -10.78 -21.82
CA HIS A 226 2.09 -9.86 -22.67
C HIS A 226 1.24 -8.85 -21.87
N LEU A 227 1.82 -8.34 -20.78
CA LEU A 227 1.22 -7.35 -19.90
C LEU A 227 2.01 -6.03 -19.98
N THR A 228 1.34 -4.92 -19.71
CA THR A 228 1.97 -3.61 -19.61
C THR A 228 2.68 -3.46 -18.27
N GLU A 229 3.74 -2.63 -18.22
CA GLU A 229 4.40 -2.31 -16.95
C GLU A 229 3.43 -1.60 -16.00
N PHE A 230 2.57 -0.75 -16.55
CA PHE A 230 1.49 -0.12 -15.81
C PHE A 230 0.58 -1.16 -15.14
N PHE A 231 0.13 -2.19 -15.86
CA PHE A 231 -0.75 -3.22 -15.30
C PHE A 231 -0.08 -3.97 -14.16
N ILE A 232 1.19 -4.35 -14.36
CA ILE A 232 1.97 -5.04 -13.33
C ILE A 232 2.10 -4.16 -12.09
N ALA A 233 2.39 -2.87 -12.27
CA ALA A 233 2.51 -1.93 -11.16
C ALA A 233 1.20 -1.76 -10.39
N ILE A 234 0.11 -1.42 -11.08
CA ILE A 234 -1.17 -1.07 -10.44
C ILE A 234 -1.92 -2.28 -9.86
N VAL A 235 -1.64 -3.49 -10.35
CA VAL A 235 -2.29 -4.71 -9.83
C VAL A 235 -1.32 -5.52 -8.99
N ILE A 236 -0.25 -6.03 -9.60
CA ILE A 236 0.61 -7.04 -8.98
C ILE A 236 1.46 -6.41 -7.86
N VAL A 237 2.21 -5.35 -8.19
CA VAL A 237 3.11 -4.70 -7.22
C VAL A 237 2.31 -4.08 -6.08
N ALA A 238 1.17 -3.46 -6.38
CA ALA A 238 0.24 -2.95 -5.38
C ALA A 238 -0.25 -4.00 -4.38
N ILE A 239 -0.65 -5.19 -4.85
CA ILE A 239 -1.08 -6.30 -3.98
C ILE A 239 0.09 -6.80 -3.14
N VAL A 240 1.28 -6.94 -3.73
CA VAL A 240 2.47 -7.47 -3.06
C VAL A 240 2.92 -6.58 -1.91
N GLY A 241 2.97 -5.25 -2.12
CA GLY A 241 3.33 -4.29 -1.06
C GLY A 241 2.41 -4.42 0.15
N ASN A 242 1.10 -4.38 -0.11
CA ASN A 242 0.08 -4.36 0.93
C ASN A 242 -0.31 -5.75 1.47
N ALA A 243 0.31 -6.84 1.02
CA ALA A 243 -0.20 -8.20 1.22
C ALA A 243 -0.36 -8.58 2.70
N ALA A 244 0.51 -8.04 3.57
CA ALA A 244 0.43 -8.20 5.01
C ALA A 244 -0.83 -7.60 5.61
N GLU A 245 -1.13 -6.35 5.27
CA GLU A 245 -2.32 -5.63 5.74
C GLU A 245 -3.59 -6.26 5.17
N HIS A 246 -3.55 -6.68 3.90
CA HIS A 246 -4.64 -7.40 3.22
C HIS A 246 -5.02 -8.66 3.97
N GLY A 247 -4.04 -9.51 4.26
CA GLY A 247 -4.23 -10.76 4.98
C GLY A 247 -4.71 -10.53 6.42
N GLY A 248 -4.11 -9.56 7.12
CA GLY A 248 -4.48 -9.19 8.49
C GLY A 248 -5.93 -8.75 8.60
N ALA A 249 -6.37 -7.81 7.76
CA ALA A 249 -7.74 -7.30 7.76
C ALA A 249 -8.78 -8.41 7.50
N VAL A 250 -8.54 -9.29 6.53
CA VAL A 250 -9.45 -10.41 6.23
C VAL A 250 -9.51 -11.42 7.38
N VAL A 251 -8.38 -11.71 8.03
CA VAL A 251 -8.35 -12.60 9.21
C VAL A 251 -9.12 -11.98 10.39
N ILE A 252 -8.97 -10.67 10.62
CA ILE A 252 -9.72 -9.94 11.65
C ILE A 252 -11.22 -9.93 11.35
N ALA A 253 -11.61 -9.74 10.08
CA ALA A 253 -13.01 -9.79 9.66
C ALA A 253 -13.63 -11.17 9.93
N ARG A 254 -12.93 -12.26 9.58
CA ARG A 254 -13.36 -13.64 9.87
C ARG A 254 -13.51 -13.95 11.36
N ARG A 255 -12.81 -13.22 12.23
CA ARG A 255 -12.95 -13.30 13.69
C ARG A 255 -14.12 -12.48 14.24
N GLY A 256 -14.95 -11.92 13.37
CA GLY A 256 -16.13 -11.15 13.75
C GLY A 256 -15.86 -9.68 14.07
N LYS A 257 -14.61 -9.22 13.97
CA LYS A 257 -14.22 -7.84 14.30
C LYS A 257 -14.33 -6.91 13.09
N MET A 258 -15.55 -6.81 12.53
CA MET A 258 -15.75 -6.08 11.28
C MET A 258 -15.36 -4.60 11.35
N LYS A 259 -15.75 -3.88 12.42
CA LYS A 259 -15.38 -2.47 12.62
C LYS A 259 -13.88 -2.23 12.47
N LEU A 260 -13.06 -3.08 13.09
CA LEU A 260 -11.60 -2.99 13.01
C LEU A 260 -11.07 -3.36 11.63
N ALA A 261 -11.60 -4.43 11.02
CA ALA A 261 -11.14 -4.88 9.70
C ALA A 261 -11.42 -3.84 8.60
N THR A 262 -12.62 -3.24 8.60
CA THR A 262 -12.96 -2.19 7.63
C THR A 262 -12.17 -0.92 7.87
N GLU A 263 -11.92 -0.57 9.14
CA GLU A 263 -11.09 0.57 9.51
C GLU A 263 -9.65 0.40 9.01
N ILE A 264 -9.05 -0.78 9.20
CA ILE A 264 -7.69 -1.08 8.72
C ILE A 264 -7.62 -0.92 7.19
N ALA A 265 -8.58 -1.51 6.45
CA ALA A 265 -8.58 -1.48 5.00
C ALA A 265 -8.69 -0.04 4.43
N ILE A 266 -9.64 0.77 4.91
CA ILE A 266 -9.83 2.13 4.40
C ILE A 266 -8.73 3.08 4.93
N SER A 267 -8.22 2.85 6.16
CA SER A 267 -7.17 3.69 6.74
C SER A 267 -5.90 3.56 5.94
N SER A 268 -5.54 2.33 5.58
CA SER A 268 -4.36 2.04 4.76
C SER A 268 -4.41 2.83 3.44
N SER A 269 -5.55 2.88 2.74
CA SER A 269 -5.68 3.74 1.56
C SER A 269 -5.47 5.22 1.84
N ALA A 270 -6.00 5.74 2.94
CA ALA A 270 -5.76 7.13 3.33
C ALA A 270 -4.29 7.37 3.66
N GLN A 271 -3.62 6.43 4.32
CA GLN A 271 -2.19 6.50 4.65
C GLN A 271 -1.33 6.45 3.38
N VAL A 272 -1.64 5.59 2.42
CA VAL A 272 -0.95 5.57 1.13
C VAL A 272 -1.08 6.92 0.42
N GLY A 273 -2.30 7.49 0.36
CA GLY A 273 -2.54 8.77 -0.29
C GLY A 273 -1.91 9.98 0.42
N LEU A 274 -1.87 9.97 1.76
CA LEU A 274 -1.47 11.14 2.55
C LEU A 274 -0.04 11.05 3.12
N LEU A 275 0.55 9.86 3.22
CA LEU A 275 1.91 9.63 3.70
C LEU A 275 2.81 9.08 2.60
N VAL A 276 2.45 7.94 1.99
CA VAL A 276 3.36 7.22 1.07
C VAL A 276 3.57 8.03 -0.22
N VAL A 277 2.48 8.40 -0.91
CA VAL A 277 2.54 9.20 -2.15
C VAL A 277 3.37 10.48 -1.98
N PRO A 278 3.06 11.38 -1.02
CA PRO A 278 3.85 12.59 -0.86
C PRO A 278 5.23 12.34 -0.24
N GLY A 279 5.40 11.30 0.59
CA GLY A 279 6.68 10.93 1.18
C GLY A 279 7.69 10.49 0.12
N VAL A 280 7.30 9.55 -0.75
CA VAL A 280 8.15 9.12 -1.88
C VAL A 280 8.45 10.29 -2.80
N MET A 281 7.45 11.13 -3.10
CA MET A 281 7.66 12.31 -3.92
C MET A 281 8.73 13.24 -3.34
N LEU A 282 8.67 13.58 -2.05
CA LEU A 282 9.65 14.49 -1.46
C LEU A 282 11.03 13.83 -1.35
N LEU A 283 11.08 12.55 -0.99
CA LEU A 283 12.32 11.77 -0.93
C LEU A 283 12.95 11.56 -2.31
N SER A 284 12.16 11.59 -3.39
CA SER A 284 12.66 11.43 -4.75
C SER A 284 13.64 12.52 -5.19
N PHE A 285 13.64 13.69 -4.54
CA PHE A 285 14.63 14.76 -4.80
C PHE A 285 16.05 14.38 -4.38
N ALA A 286 16.22 13.32 -3.59
CA ALA A 286 17.54 12.77 -3.29
C ALA A 286 18.11 11.91 -4.43
N PHE A 287 17.30 11.62 -5.47
CA PHE A 287 17.68 10.82 -6.63
C PHE A 287 17.90 11.70 -7.86
N ALA A 288 18.48 11.10 -8.92
CA ALA A 288 18.80 11.82 -10.16
C ALA A 288 17.55 12.40 -10.86
N HIS A 289 16.43 11.68 -10.82
CA HIS A 289 15.18 12.05 -11.47
C HIS A 289 14.05 12.11 -10.44
N PRO A 290 13.67 13.32 -9.99
CA PRO A 290 12.58 13.50 -9.04
C PRO A 290 11.24 13.01 -9.61
N LEU A 291 10.47 12.32 -8.77
CA LEU A 291 9.13 11.83 -9.09
C LEU A 291 8.15 12.99 -9.23
N THR A 292 7.41 13.00 -10.32
CA THR A 292 6.24 13.87 -10.49
C THR A 292 4.99 13.16 -10.00
N LEU A 293 4.08 13.89 -9.34
CA LEU A 293 2.74 13.39 -8.98
C LEU A 293 1.75 13.53 -10.14
N ALA A 294 2.25 13.43 -11.39
CA ALA A 294 1.42 13.48 -12.57
C ALA A 294 0.76 12.11 -12.82
N PHE A 295 -0.30 11.79 -12.08
CA PHE A 295 -1.10 10.58 -12.28
C PHE A 295 -1.92 10.68 -13.58
N ARG A 296 -2.20 9.54 -14.20
CA ARG A 296 -3.04 9.39 -15.38
C ARG A 296 -4.52 9.59 -15.00
N PRO A 297 -5.36 10.01 -15.97
CA PRO A 297 -6.80 10.11 -15.74
C PRO A 297 -7.40 8.79 -15.20
N VAL A 298 -6.97 7.64 -15.73
CA VAL A 298 -7.44 6.32 -15.29
C VAL A 298 -7.08 6.02 -13.83
N GLU A 299 -5.90 6.44 -13.35
CA GLU A 299 -5.45 6.22 -11.97
C GLU A 299 -6.26 7.06 -10.99
N LEU A 300 -6.42 8.36 -11.29
CA LEU A 300 -7.21 9.27 -10.45
C LEU A 300 -8.70 8.94 -10.47
N ALA A 301 -9.24 8.58 -11.64
CA ALA A 301 -10.63 8.15 -11.77
C ALA A 301 -10.88 6.86 -10.98
N ALA A 302 -9.97 5.89 -11.03
CA ALA A 302 -10.10 4.65 -10.26
C ALA A 302 -10.08 4.90 -8.74
N MET A 303 -9.12 5.69 -8.24
CA MET A 303 -9.04 6.03 -6.81
C MET A 303 -10.29 6.79 -6.34
N GLY A 304 -10.71 7.80 -7.09
CA GLY A 304 -11.90 8.60 -6.77
C GLY A 304 -13.19 7.79 -6.84
N ALA A 305 -13.37 7.00 -7.90
CA ALA A 305 -14.54 6.14 -8.07
C ALA A 305 -14.60 5.04 -7.02
N ALA A 306 -13.46 4.44 -6.64
CA ALA A 306 -13.40 3.45 -5.56
C ALA A 306 -13.87 4.05 -4.23
N ALA A 307 -13.34 5.22 -3.85
CA ALA A 307 -13.73 5.89 -2.62
C ALA A 307 -15.22 6.29 -2.61
N ALA A 308 -15.71 6.85 -3.72
CA ALA A 308 -17.12 7.22 -3.85
C ALA A 308 -18.05 5.99 -3.83
N PHE A 309 -17.68 4.92 -4.52
CA PHE A 309 -18.47 3.69 -4.57
C PHE A 309 -18.58 3.06 -3.19
N VAL A 310 -17.47 2.95 -2.45
CA VAL A 310 -17.49 2.44 -1.08
C VAL A 310 -18.33 3.32 -0.16
N ALA A 311 -18.22 4.65 -0.26
CA ALA A 311 -19.04 5.57 0.53
C ALA A 311 -20.55 5.32 0.33
N VAL A 312 -20.97 4.94 -0.87
CA VAL A 312 -22.36 4.55 -1.17
C VAL A 312 -22.68 3.17 -0.61
N VAL A 313 -21.80 2.18 -0.78
CA VAL A 313 -22.02 0.79 -0.34
C VAL A 313 -22.15 0.71 1.18
N ILE A 314 -21.29 1.38 1.94
CA ILE A 314 -21.28 1.26 3.41
C ILE A 314 -22.31 2.16 4.09
N ARG A 315 -23.06 2.99 3.35
CA ARG A 315 -23.89 4.10 3.89
C ARG A 315 -24.89 3.68 4.97
N ASP A 316 -25.35 2.42 4.92
CA ASP A 316 -26.34 1.86 5.84
C ASP A 316 -25.70 1.46 7.19
N GLY A 317 -24.36 1.56 7.31
CA GLY A 317 -23.61 1.32 8.54
C GLY A 317 -23.53 -0.15 8.95
N ARG A 318 -23.87 -1.07 8.05
CA ARG A 318 -23.82 -2.52 8.25
C ARG A 318 -23.06 -3.15 7.10
N SER A 319 -22.35 -4.23 7.39
CA SER A 319 -21.65 -5.01 6.38
C SER A 319 -22.52 -6.17 5.93
N ARG A 320 -22.67 -6.33 4.61
CA ARG A 320 -23.33 -7.50 4.04
C ARG A 320 -22.39 -8.26 3.11
N ARG A 321 -22.52 -9.58 3.07
CA ARG A 321 -21.66 -10.41 2.20
C ARG A 321 -21.81 -10.08 0.72
N TRP A 322 -23.03 -9.75 0.29
CA TRP A 322 -23.29 -9.39 -1.11
C TRP A 322 -22.68 -8.02 -1.48
N GLU A 323 -22.62 -7.07 -0.54
CA GLU A 323 -21.90 -5.80 -0.72
C GLU A 323 -20.40 -6.06 -0.86
N GLY A 324 -19.86 -6.98 -0.05
CA GLY A 324 -18.48 -7.44 -0.19
C GLY A 324 -18.20 -8.06 -1.57
N ALA A 325 -19.10 -8.93 -2.05
CA ALA A 325 -19.00 -9.50 -3.40
C ALA A 325 -19.06 -8.41 -4.49
N LEU A 326 -19.91 -7.40 -4.32
CA LEU A 326 -20.02 -6.26 -5.22
C LEU A 326 -18.71 -5.46 -5.28
N LEU A 327 -18.07 -5.19 -4.14
CA LEU A 327 -16.77 -4.49 -4.09
C LEU A 327 -15.67 -5.28 -4.80
N VAL A 328 -15.60 -6.59 -4.60
CA VAL A 328 -14.65 -7.47 -5.30
C VAL A 328 -14.94 -7.49 -6.80
N ALA A 329 -16.21 -7.51 -7.21
CA ALA A 329 -16.60 -7.46 -8.62
C ALA A 329 -16.21 -6.11 -9.27
N VAL A 330 -16.36 -4.99 -8.57
CA VAL A 330 -15.91 -3.68 -9.06
C VAL A 330 -14.39 -3.63 -9.18
N TYR A 331 -13.65 -4.20 -8.21
CA TYR A 331 -12.20 -4.33 -8.32
C TYR A 331 -11.81 -5.15 -9.56
N ALA A 332 -12.45 -6.29 -9.80
CA ALA A 332 -12.20 -7.11 -10.98
C ALA A 332 -12.49 -6.34 -12.28
N ALA A 333 -13.56 -5.55 -12.33
CA ALA A 333 -13.87 -4.68 -13.46
C ALA A 333 -12.78 -3.60 -13.68
N MET A 334 -12.24 -3.01 -12.60
CA MET A 334 -11.11 -2.08 -12.68
C MET A 334 -9.82 -2.76 -13.18
N VAL A 335 -9.53 -3.97 -12.72
CA VAL A 335 -8.40 -4.79 -13.21
C VAL A 335 -8.52 -5.00 -14.73
N ILE A 336 -9.72 -5.32 -15.22
CA ILE A 336 -9.97 -5.43 -16.67
C ILE A 336 -9.72 -4.08 -17.36
N ALA A 337 -10.23 -2.97 -16.82
CA ALA A 337 -9.98 -1.64 -17.37
C ALA A 337 -8.47 -1.30 -17.42
N PHE A 338 -7.70 -1.69 -16.41
CA PHE A 338 -6.25 -1.49 -16.36
C PHE A 338 -5.48 -2.32 -17.39
N LEU A 339 -5.95 -3.52 -17.73
CA LEU A 339 -5.38 -4.31 -18.84
C LEU A 339 -5.45 -3.56 -20.17
N PHE A 340 -6.57 -2.86 -20.42
CA PHE A 340 -6.78 -2.11 -21.65
C PHE A 340 -6.25 -0.67 -21.60
N ALA A 341 -5.80 -0.19 -20.44
CA ALA A 341 -5.34 1.20 -20.29
C ALA A 341 -3.98 1.48 -20.94
N GLY A 342 -3.21 0.45 -21.31
CA GLY A 342 -1.92 0.60 -21.98
C GLY A 342 -0.81 1.16 -21.09
N ASP A 343 0.43 1.15 -21.61
CA ASP A 343 1.55 1.90 -21.04
C ASP A 343 1.48 3.37 -21.46
N ARG A 344 2.16 4.23 -20.70
CA ARG A 344 2.23 5.65 -20.99
C ARG A 344 3.13 5.85 -22.22
N GLY A 345 2.53 6.13 -23.38
CA GLY A 345 3.26 6.41 -24.63
C GLY A 345 3.35 5.24 -25.63
N GLY A 346 2.48 4.23 -25.52
CA GLY A 346 2.25 3.21 -26.56
C GLY A 346 0.98 3.47 -27.36
#